data_AF-A0A2N6QKK0-F1
#
_entry.id   AF-A0A2N6QKK0-F1
#
_cell.length_a   1.000
_cell.length_b   1.000
_cell.length_c   1.000
_cell.angle_alpha   90.00
_cell.angle_beta   90.00
_cell.angle_gamma   90.00
#
_symmetry.space_group_name_H-M   'P 1'
#
loop_
_entity.id
_entity.type
_entity.pdbx_description
1 polymer ?
#
loop_
_entity_poly.entity_id
_entity_poly.type
_entity_poly.pdbx_seq_one_letter_code
_entity_poly.pdbx_strand_id
1 'polypeptide(L)'
;MNSTTSHRIKQAMKSSNLKQIDIVNKAKTLEKETGIKLSKTDLSQYVNGKVIPGQKKLYVLAKVLNVSEAWLLGYDVESERISDQKRENFNQQQETIAGHANKDEFTPEEWQEIENFMQWVRDRKK
;
A
#
# COMPACT_ATOMS: atom_id res chain seq x y z
N MET A 1 -4.94 -8.04 22.80
CA MET A 1 -6.01 -7.09 22.39
C MET A 1 -5.66 -6.59 21.00
N ASN A 2 -6.55 -6.75 20.02
CA ASN A 2 -6.38 -6.14 18.70
C ASN A 2 -6.41 -4.61 18.88
N SER A 3 -5.38 -3.90 18.44
CA SER A 3 -5.30 -2.44 18.57
C SER A 3 -6.32 -1.79 17.64
N THR A 4 -7.11 -0.84 18.12
CA THR A 4 -8.02 -0.07 17.26
C THR A 4 -7.26 0.90 16.36
N THR A 5 -7.90 1.34 15.28
CA THR A 5 -7.32 2.38 14.40
C THR A 5 -6.96 3.66 15.15
N SER A 6 -7.83 4.10 16.07
CA SER A 6 -7.54 5.27 16.90
C SER A 6 -6.32 5.07 17.80
N HIS A 7 -6.13 3.86 18.35
CA HIS A 7 -4.95 3.52 19.14
C HIS A 7 -3.68 3.54 18.28
N ARG A 8 -3.71 2.92 17.09
CA ARG A 8 -2.58 2.88 16.15
C ARG A 8 -2.19 4.27 15.64
N ILE A 9 -3.18 5.13 15.34
CA ILE A 9 -2.91 6.53 14.98
C ILE A 9 -2.20 7.25 16.14
N LYS A 10 -2.67 7.12 17.38
CA LYS A 10 -2.02 7.72 18.56
C LYS A 10 -0.60 7.17 18.77
N GLN A 11 -0.41 5.88 18.57
CA GLN A 11 0.88 5.22 18.68
C GLN A 11 1.87 5.79 17.64
N ALA A 12 1.47 5.87 16.37
CA ALA A 12 2.29 6.44 15.30
C ALA A 12 2.58 7.94 15.51
N MET A 13 1.60 8.71 15.99
CA MET A 13 1.80 10.10 16.38
C MET A 13 2.90 10.25 17.43
N LYS A 14 2.88 9.40 18.46
CA LYS A 14 3.86 9.41 19.54
C LYS A 14 5.25 9.01 19.06
N SER A 15 5.36 7.93 18.26
CA SER A 15 6.66 7.48 17.73
C SER A 15 7.29 8.49 16.79
N SER A 16 6.47 9.20 16.02
CA SER A 16 6.94 10.21 15.05
C SER A 16 7.02 11.62 15.64
N ASN A 17 6.70 11.81 16.93
CA ASN A 17 6.63 13.09 17.61
C ASN A 17 5.80 14.16 16.87
N LEU A 18 4.65 13.75 16.31
CA LEU A 18 3.75 14.63 15.56
C LEU A 18 2.46 14.92 16.34
N LYS A 19 2.11 16.20 16.43
CA LYS A 19 0.79 16.63 16.88
C LYS A 19 -0.21 16.53 15.72
N GLN A 20 -1.50 16.59 16.05
CA GLN A 20 -2.56 16.56 15.02
C GLN A 20 -2.39 17.69 13.99
N ILE A 21 -1.99 18.88 14.43
CA ILE A 21 -1.78 20.01 13.52
C ILE A 21 -0.63 19.77 12.54
N ASP A 22 0.43 19.07 12.97
CA ASP A 22 1.59 18.76 12.13
C ASP A 22 1.19 17.77 11.03
N ILE A 23 0.36 16.78 11.37
CA ILE A 23 -0.19 15.82 10.40
C ILE A 23 -1.06 16.51 9.37
N VAL A 24 -1.96 17.41 9.80
CA VAL A 24 -2.80 18.18 8.88
C VAL A 24 -1.95 19.04 7.96
N ASN A 25 -0.90 19.69 8.47
CA ASN A 25 -0.02 20.51 7.65
C ASN A 25 0.79 19.68 6.65
N LYS A 26 1.34 18.53 7.06
CA LYS A 26 2.01 17.59 6.15
C LYS A 26 1.05 17.05 5.09
N ALA A 27 -0.19 16.72 5.46
CA ALA A 27 -1.21 16.23 4.54
C ALA A 27 -1.61 17.28 3.49
N LYS A 28 -1.63 18.58 3.83
CA LYS A 28 -1.88 19.66 2.86
C LYS A 28 -0.84 19.70 1.74
N THR A 29 0.41 19.38 2.03
CA THR A 29 1.45 19.29 0.98
C THR A 29 1.13 18.17 -0.01
N LEU A 30 0.62 17.04 0.48
CA LEU A 30 0.19 15.90 -0.34
C LEU A 30 -1.15 16.12 -1.05
N GLU A 31 -1.96 17.08 -0.62
CA GLU A 31 -3.26 17.37 -1.24
C GLU A 31 -3.11 17.77 -2.72
N LYS A 32 -2.01 18.46 -3.09
CA LYS A 32 -1.73 18.82 -4.49
C LYS A 32 -1.47 17.60 -5.38
N GLU A 33 -0.79 16.60 -4.84
CA GLU A 33 -0.43 15.37 -5.58
C GLU A 33 -1.58 14.37 -5.61
N THR A 34 -2.34 14.28 -4.52
CA THR A 34 -3.34 13.22 -4.32
C THR A 34 -4.78 13.68 -4.55
N GLY A 35 -5.05 14.98 -4.50
CA GLY A 35 -6.40 15.55 -4.46
C GLY A 35 -7.18 15.20 -3.19
N ILE A 36 -6.53 14.64 -2.16
CA ILE A 36 -7.19 14.16 -0.95
C ILE A 36 -6.96 15.16 0.19
N LYS A 37 -8.05 15.78 0.63
CA LYS A 37 -8.05 16.69 1.76
C LYS A 37 -8.20 15.95 3.09
N LEU A 38 -7.29 16.20 4.02
CA LEU A 38 -7.38 15.74 5.42
C LEU A 38 -7.55 16.95 6.35
N SER A 39 -8.77 17.18 6.85
CA SER A 39 -9.05 18.32 7.72
C SER A 39 -8.71 18.05 9.19
N LYS A 40 -8.63 19.13 9.99
CA LYS A 40 -8.48 19.03 11.46
C LYS A 40 -9.64 18.26 12.10
N THR A 41 -10.86 18.44 11.60
CA THR A 41 -12.06 17.74 12.09
C THR A 41 -11.96 16.25 11.82
N ASP A 42 -11.56 15.86 10.59
CA ASP A 42 -11.35 14.47 10.22
C ASP A 42 -10.36 13.79 11.17
N LEU A 43 -9.16 14.39 11.32
CA LEU A 43 -8.12 13.82 12.14
C LEU A 43 -8.53 13.71 13.62
N SER A 44 -9.23 14.71 14.15
CA SER A 44 -9.76 14.66 15.52
C SER A 44 -10.77 13.52 15.71
N GLN A 45 -11.65 13.29 14.74
CA GLN A 45 -12.59 12.16 14.78
C GLN A 45 -11.87 10.82 14.76
N TYR A 46 -10.83 10.67 13.94
CA TYR A 46 -10.04 9.44 13.83
C TYR A 46 -9.24 9.16 15.10
N VAL A 47 -8.54 10.17 15.63
CA VAL A 47 -7.77 10.05 16.88
C VAL A 47 -8.68 9.71 18.06
N ASN A 48 -9.90 10.26 18.10
CA ASN A 48 -10.85 9.95 19.16
C ASN A 48 -11.65 8.66 18.91
N GLY A 49 -11.42 7.97 17.79
CA GLY A 49 -12.11 6.73 17.43
C GLY A 49 -13.60 6.89 17.13
N LYS A 50 -14.06 8.11 16.84
CA LYS A 50 -15.46 8.37 16.47
C LYS A 50 -15.79 7.86 15.07
N VAL A 51 -14.79 7.86 14.19
CA VAL A 51 -14.91 7.48 12.78
C VAL A 51 -13.65 6.72 12.39
N ILE A 52 -13.79 5.74 11.51
CA ILE A 52 -12.65 5.05 10.87
C ILE A 52 -12.35 5.77 9.54
N PRO A 53 -11.09 6.11 9.24
CA PRO A 53 -10.74 6.75 7.98
C PRO A 53 -11.07 5.84 6.80
N GLY A 54 -11.78 6.37 5.79
CA GLY A 54 -11.96 5.68 4.51
C GLY A 54 -10.65 5.56 3.74
N GLN A 55 -10.60 4.67 2.75
CA GLN A 55 -9.37 4.28 2.03
C GLN A 55 -8.48 5.45 1.60
N LYS A 56 -9.05 6.49 0.96
CA LYS A 56 -8.29 7.68 0.51
C LYS A 56 -7.60 8.40 1.67
N LYS A 57 -8.31 8.65 2.77
CA LYS A 57 -7.76 9.34 3.94
C LYS A 57 -6.82 8.45 4.75
N LEU A 58 -7.07 7.14 4.78
CA LEU A 58 -6.17 6.15 5.36
C LEU A 58 -4.81 6.14 4.66
N TYR A 59 -4.80 6.18 3.33
CA TYR A 59 -3.56 6.28 2.54
C TYR A 59 -2.76 7.53 2.88
N VAL A 60 -3.41 8.71 2.96
CA VAL A 60 -2.74 9.96 3.34
C VAL A 60 -2.19 9.88 4.77
N LEU A 61 -2.96 9.35 5.71
CA LEU A 61 -2.50 9.15 7.09
C LEU A 61 -1.28 8.23 7.17
N ALA A 62 -1.35 7.08 6.50
CA ALA A 62 -0.25 6.11 6.41
C ALA A 62 1.01 6.76 5.84
N LYS A 63 0.88 7.53 4.75
CA LYS A 63 1.99 8.25 4.11
C LYS A 63 2.59 9.32 5.02
N VAL A 64 1.77 10.12 5.71
CA VAL A 64 2.24 11.18 6.62
C VAL A 64 2.90 10.62 7.88
N LEU A 65 2.35 9.54 8.43
CA LEU A 65 2.85 8.89 9.64
C LEU A 65 3.98 7.88 9.37
N ASN A 66 4.27 7.61 8.09
CA ASN A 66 5.22 6.63 7.62
C ASN A 66 4.98 5.22 8.19
N VAL A 67 3.73 4.77 8.16
CA VAL A 67 3.31 3.43 8.58
C VAL A 67 2.40 2.78 7.55
N SER A 68 2.23 1.45 7.59
CA SER A 68 1.34 0.74 6.68
C SER A 68 -0.14 0.96 7.01
N GLU A 69 -0.97 0.97 5.97
CA GLU A 69 -2.43 1.11 6.07
C GLU A 69 -3.04 -0.05 6.88
N ALA A 70 -2.55 -1.27 6.67
CA ALA A 70 -3.00 -2.45 7.39
C ALA A 70 -2.66 -2.36 8.89
N TRP A 71 -1.45 -1.92 9.24
CA TRP A 71 -1.10 -1.72 10.63
C TRP A 71 -1.96 -0.64 11.28
N LEU A 72 -2.25 0.46 10.58
CA LEU A 72 -3.20 1.49 11.05
C LEU A 72 -4.62 0.96 11.25
N LEU A 73 -5.07 -0.02 10.47
CA LEU A 73 -6.37 -0.65 10.65
C LEU A 73 -6.42 -1.61 11.85
N GLY A 74 -5.27 -1.91 12.46
CA GLY A 74 -5.19 -2.76 13.65
C GLY A 74 -4.81 -4.20 13.37
N TYR A 75 -4.46 -4.54 12.13
CA TYR A 75 -3.94 -5.86 11.79
C TYR A 75 -2.59 -6.11 12.45
N ASP A 76 -2.29 -7.38 12.70
CA ASP A 76 -1.02 -7.85 13.25
C ASP A 76 0.00 -8.05 12.12
N VAL A 77 0.58 -6.94 11.67
CA VAL A 77 1.56 -6.87 10.58
C VAL A 77 2.66 -5.89 10.96
N GLU A 78 3.75 -5.86 10.18
CA GLU A 78 4.78 -4.84 10.35
C GLU A 78 4.24 -3.43 10.11
N SER A 79 4.70 -2.49 10.94
CA SER A 79 4.28 -1.09 10.82
C SER A 79 4.92 -0.40 9.62
N GLU A 80 6.04 -0.90 9.11
CA GLU A 80 6.81 -0.25 8.07
C GLU A 80 5.99 -0.04 6.79
N ARG A 81 6.06 1.18 6.24
CA ARG A 81 5.40 1.52 4.98
C ARG A 81 6.31 1.17 3.80
N ILE A 82 5.81 0.34 2.89
CA ILE A 82 6.41 0.18 1.56
C ILE A 82 6.23 1.48 0.77
N SER A 83 7.31 2.00 0.16
CA SER A 83 7.25 3.21 -0.66
C SER A 83 6.34 3.03 -1.89
N ASP A 84 5.80 4.13 -2.41
CA ASP A 84 4.90 4.08 -3.58
C ASP A 84 5.64 3.50 -4.79
N GLN A 85 6.89 3.89 -5.01
CA GLN A 85 7.77 3.32 -6.05
C GLN A 85 7.94 1.81 -5.91
N LYS A 86 8.16 1.31 -4.67
CA LYS A 86 8.32 -0.14 -4.46
C LYS A 86 7.00 -0.89 -4.67
N ARG A 87 5.85 -0.28 -4.36
CA ARG A 87 4.52 -0.84 -4.67
C ARG A 87 4.29 -0.90 -6.18
N GLU A 88 4.63 0.18 -6.91
CA GLU A 88 4.54 0.24 -8.37
C GLU A 88 5.43 -0.83 -9.02
N ASN A 89 6.70 -0.92 -8.62
CA ASN A 89 7.63 -1.93 -9.11
C ASN A 89 7.14 -3.35 -8.82
N PHE A 90 6.58 -3.61 -7.64
CA PHE A 90 6.02 -4.92 -7.31
C PHE A 90 4.84 -5.27 -8.22
N ASN A 91 3.95 -4.31 -8.49
CA ASN A 91 2.81 -4.50 -9.39
C ASN A 91 3.25 -4.69 -10.86
N GLN A 92 4.29 -3.96 -11.29
CA GLN A 92 4.89 -4.12 -12.63
C GLN A 92 5.65 -5.45 -12.77
N GLN A 93 6.35 -5.91 -11.72
CA GLN A 93 6.97 -7.24 -11.73
C GLN A 93 5.95 -8.39 -11.64
N GLN A 94 4.70 -8.09 -11.25
CA GLN A 94 3.57 -9.00 -11.37
C GLN A 94 2.91 -8.95 -12.77
N GLU A 95 3.51 -8.26 -13.75
CA GLU A 95 3.32 -8.59 -15.16
C GLU A 95 3.84 -10.01 -15.40
N THR A 96 2.95 -10.95 -15.10
CA THR A 96 2.98 -12.35 -15.50
C THR A 96 3.55 -12.43 -16.91
N ILE A 97 4.54 -13.31 -17.15
CA ILE A 97 5.10 -13.59 -18.48
C ILE A 97 3.99 -13.78 -19.55
N ALA A 98 2.80 -14.21 -19.14
CA ALA A 98 1.62 -14.40 -19.97
C ALA A 98 0.93 -13.11 -20.49
N GLY A 99 1.18 -11.92 -19.92
CA GLY A 99 0.46 -10.69 -20.28
C GLY A 99 1.08 -9.87 -21.41
N HIS A 100 2.40 -10.00 -21.64
CA HIS A 100 3.16 -9.23 -22.63
C HIS A 100 3.81 -10.08 -23.73
N ALA A 101 3.71 -11.42 -23.67
CA ALA A 101 3.97 -12.25 -24.82
C ALA A 101 2.69 -12.28 -25.68
N ASN A 102 2.51 -11.33 -26.59
CA ASN A 102 1.55 -11.57 -27.66
C ASN A 102 2.00 -12.84 -28.38
N LYS A 103 1.09 -13.79 -28.59
CA LYS A 103 1.41 -15.03 -29.32
C LYS A 103 1.98 -14.74 -30.72
N ASP A 104 1.69 -13.54 -31.23
CA ASP A 104 2.12 -13.02 -32.52
C ASP A 104 3.57 -12.49 -32.54
N GLU A 105 4.23 -12.38 -31.38
CA GLU A 105 5.65 -11.98 -31.28
C GLU A 105 6.62 -13.16 -31.40
N PHE A 106 6.10 -14.38 -31.37
CA PHE A 106 6.89 -15.60 -31.44
C PHE A 106 6.46 -16.45 -32.62
N THR A 107 7.43 -17.11 -33.24
CA THR A 107 7.12 -18.20 -34.18
C THR A 107 6.41 -19.34 -33.45
N PRO A 108 5.63 -20.18 -34.16
CA PRO A 108 5.02 -21.37 -33.57
C PRO A 108 6.03 -22.28 -32.85
N GLU A 109 7.26 -22.35 -33.36
CA GLU A 109 8.35 -23.14 -32.80
C GLU A 109 8.86 -22.56 -31.48
N GLU A 110 9.12 -21.25 -31.42
CA GLU A 110 9.55 -20.56 -30.19
C GLU A 110 8.47 -20.66 -29.10
N TRP A 111 7.18 -20.57 -29.50
CA TRP A 111 6.07 -20.76 -28.58
C TRP A 111 6.03 -22.17 -27.98
N GLN A 112 6.29 -23.19 -28.82
CA GLN A 112 6.35 -24.58 -28.38
C GLN A 112 7.50 -24.81 -27.39
N GLU A 113 8.66 -24.17 -27.60
CA GLU A 113 9.78 -24.24 -26.67
C GLU A 113 9.44 -23.63 -25.31
N ILE A 114 8.75 -22.48 -25.29
CA ILE A 114 8.29 -21.83 -24.07
C ILE A 114 7.30 -22.72 -23.31
N GLU A 115 6.34 -23.34 -24.01
CA GLU A 115 5.39 -24.28 -23.40
C GLU A 115 6.09 -25.50 -22.80
N ASN A 116 7.04 -26.08 -23.53
CA ASN A 116 7.84 -27.22 -23.06
C ASN A 116 8.64 -26.86 -21.80
N PHE A 117 9.25 -25.67 -21.78
CA PHE A 117 10.00 -25.19 -20.61
C PHE A 117 9.09 -24.98 -19.40
N MET A 118 7.92 -24.36 -19.58
CA MET A 118 6.96 -24.16 -18.49
C MET A 118 6.48 -25.50 -17.91
N GLN A 119 6.23 -26.49 -18.77
CA GLN A 119 5.83 -27.83 -18.35
C GLN A 119 6.94 -28.52 -17.56
N TRP A 120 8.18 -28.47 -18.04
CA TRP A 120 9.34 -28.99 -17.32
C TRP A 120 9.50 -28.35 -15.92
N VAL A 121 9.35 -27.03 -15.81
CA VAL A 121 9.45 -26.34 -14.50
C VAL A 121 8.36 -26.82 -13.54
N ARG A 122 7.14 -27.05 -14.02
CA ARG A 122 6.03 -27.56 -13.20
C ARG A 122 6.29 -28.98 -12.71
N ASP A 123 6.79 -29.84 -13.59
CA ASP A 123 7.07 -31.24 -13.26
C ASP A 123 8.27 -31.38 -12.33
N ARG A 124 9.26 -30.48 -12.40
CA ARG A 124 10.39 -30.41 -11.45
C ARG A 124 9.98 -30.02 -10.03
N LYS A 125 8.87 -29.29 -9.88
CA LYS A 125 8.40 -28.81 -8.57
C LYS A 125 7.43 -29.78 -7.86
N LYS A 126 7.07 -30.89 -8.50
CA LYS A 126 6.39 -32.04 -7.87
C LYS A 126 7.40 -33.06 -7.41
#